data_AF-A0A9X0ZW98-F1
#
_entry.id   AF-A0A9X0ZW98-F1
#
_cell.length_a   1.000
_cell.length_b   1.000
_cell.length_c   1.000
_cell.angle_alpha   90.00
_cell.angle_beta   90.00
_cell.angle_gamma   90.00
#
_symmetry.space_group_name_H-M   'P 1'
#
loop_
_entity.id
_entity.type
_entity.pdbx_description
1 polymer ?
#
loop_
_entity_poly.entity_id
_entity_poly.type
_entity_poly.pdbx_seq_one_letter_code
_entity_poly.pdbx_strand_id
1 'polypeptide(L)'
;DKGYDSAENRQHLEEHRLLDGIMRKAHRNRPLTEVQTKRNRYLSKTRYVVEQSFGTLHRKFRYARAAYFGLCKVSAQSHLKALIKVSAQSHLKAMCLNLLKAANRLSAPVAA
;
A
#
# COMPACT_ATOMS: atom_id res chain seq x y z
N ASP A 1 8.16 -2.79 -7.20
CA ASP A 1 8.91 -2.16 -8.29
C ASP A 1 10.34 -2.69 -8.34
N LYS A 2 10.68 -3.36 -9.45
CA LYS A 2 12.05 -3.80 -9.79
C LYS A 2 12.72 -2.81 -10.75
N GLY A 3 11.98 -1.79 -11.22
CA GLY A 3 12.46 -0.74 -12.11
C GLY A 3 13.49 0.18 -11.45
N TYR A 4 13.47 0.29 -10.13
CA TYR A 4 14.46 1.07 -9.37
C TYR A 4 15.75 0.32 -9.04
N ASP A 5 15.93 -0.92 -9.53
CA ASP A 5 17.16 -1.68 -9.29
C ASP A 5 18.35 -1.11 -10.07
N SER A 6 18.99 -0.09 -9.49
CA SER A 6 20.23 0.53 -9.97
C SER A 6 21.22 0.73 -8.83
N ALA A 7 22.50 0.91 -9.16
CA ALA A 7 23.53 1.23 -8.17
C ALA A 7 23.32 2.64 -7.58
N GLU A 8 23.01 3.61 -8.44
CA GLU A 8 22.71 5.00 -8.07
C GLU A 8 21.59 5.09 -7.02
N ASN A 9 20.47 4.40 -7.22
CA ASN A 9 19.37 4.43 -6.24
C ASN A 9 19.77 3.81 -4.90
N ARG A 10 20.68 2.84 -4.88
CA ARG A 10 21.16 2.23 -3.63
C ARG A 10 22.12 3.15 -2.90
N GLN A 11 23.03 3.78 -3.63
CA GLN A 11 23.92 4.78 -3.07
C GLN A 11 23.10 5.91 -2.45
N HIS A 12 22.07 6.39 -3.16
CA HIS A 12 21.17 7.41 -2.62
C HIS A 12 20.47 6.96 -1.32
N LEU A 13 20.03 5.70 -1.23
CA LEU A 13 19.46 5.18 0.01
C LEU A 13 20.49 5.16 1.14
N GLU A 14 21.73 4.74 0.86
CA GLU A 14 22.82 4.68 1.83
C GLU A 14 23.23 6.07 2.33
N GLU A 15 23.35 7.05 1.43
CA GLU A 15 23.62 8.46 1.75
C GLU A 15 22.57 9.04 2.72
N HIS A 16 21.31 8.65 2.52
CA HIS A 16 20.20 9.04 3.39
C HIS A 16 19.99 8.11 4.60
N ARG A 17 20.89 7.13 4.83
CA ARG A 17 20.83 6.16 5.93
C ARG A 17 19.52 5.35 5.95
N LEU A 18 18.98 5.07 4.77
CA LEU A 18 17.76 4.28 4.57
C LEU A 18 18.11 2.83 4.23
N LEU A 19 17.27 1.90 4.70
CA LEU A 19 17.40 0.48 4.40
C LEU A 19 17.10 0.21 2.91
N ASP A 20 17.87 -0.70 2.28
CA ASP A 20 17.61 -1.17 0.92
C ASP A 20 16.29 -1.98 0.87
N GLY A 21 15.21 -1.30 0.49
CA GLY A 21 13.89 -1.89 0.19
C GLY A 21 13.65 -2.19 -1.29
N ILE A 22 14.67 -2.05 -2.15
CA ILE A 22 14.55 -2.24 -3.59
C ILE A 22 14.68 -3.73 -3.91
N MET A 23 13.69 -4.27 -4.63
CA MET A 23 13.72 -5.65 -5.08
C MET A 23 14.74 -5.83 -6.21
N ARG A 24 15.47 -6.95 -6.16
CA ARG A 24 16.44 -7.31 -7.21
C ARG A 24 15.72 -7.70 -8.51
N LYS A 25 16.23 -7.23 -9.64
CA LYS A 25 15.76 -7.49 -11.00
C LYS A 25 16.65 -8.57 -11.63
N ALA A 26 16.02 -9.51 -12.34
CA ALA A 26 16.75 -10.44 -13.19
C ALA A 26 17.21 -9.71 -14.45
N HIS A 27 18.42 -9.99 -14.93
CA HIS A 27 18.95 -9.43 -16.17
C HIS A 27 19.10 -10.52 -17.24
N ARG A 28 19.28 -10.13 -18.50
CA ARG A 28 19.51 -11.06 -19.60
C ARG A 28 20.69 -11.97 -19.26
N ASN A 29 20.49 -13.28 -19.34
CA ASN A 29 21.48 -14.32 -19.00
C ASN A 29 21.99 -14.28 -17.55
N ARG A 30 21.32 -13.56 -16.65
CA ARG A 30 21.66 -13.48 -15.22
C ARG A 30 20.38 -13.60 -14.40
N PRO A 31 19.90 -14.84 -14.16
CA PRO A 31 18.74 -15.07 -13.31
C PRO A 31 19.04 -14.67 -11.86
N LEU A 32 17.97 -14.47 -11.08
CA LEU A 32 18.12 -14.22 -9.65
C LEU A 32 18.63 -15.46 -8.94
N THR A 33 19.58 -15.26 -8.03
CA THR A 33 20.00 -16.30 -7.09
C THR A 33 18.86 -16.65 -6.13
N GLU A 34 18.94 -17.81 -5.48
CA GLU A 34 17.95 -18.22 -4.48
C GLU A 34 17.85 -17.22 -3.32
N VAL A 35 19.00 -16.70 -2.86
CA VAL A 35 19.07 -15.70 -1.79
C VAL A 35 18.32 -14.42 -2.19
N GLN A 36 18.57 -13.91 -3.41
CA GLN A 36 17.87 -12.73 -3.92
C GLN A 36 16.37 -12.97 -4.07
N THR A 37 15.98 -14.19 -4.48
CA THR A 37 14.57 -14.58 -4.60
C THR A 37 13.87 -14.62 -3.24
N LYS A 38 14.50 -15.23 -2.23
CA LYS A 38 13.99 -15.25 -0.85
C LYS A 38 13.87 -13.83 -0.27
N ARG A 39 14.88 -12.98 -0.46
CA ARG A 39 14.84 -11.56 -0.07
C ARG A 39 13.68 -10.83 -0.74
N ASN A 40 13.53 -10.97 -2.06
CA ASN A 40 12.43 -10.34 -2.80
C ASN A 40 11.07 -10.79 -2.27
N ARG A 41 10.91 -12.09 -1.95
CA ARG A 41 9.65 -12.62 -1.37
C ARG A 41 9.31 -11.96 -0.03
N TYR A 42 10.30 -11.75 0.84
CA TYR A 42 10.09 -11.04 2.10
C TYR A 42 9.65 -9.59 1.85
N LEU A 43 10.37 -8.85 1.00
CA LEU A 43 10.04 -7.46 0.67
C LEU A 43 8.66 -7.31 0.05
N SER A 44 8.23 -8.26 -0.79
CA SER A 44 6.89 -8.24 -1.40
C SER A 44 5.76 -8.20 -0.38
N LYS A 45 5.91 -8.83 0.79
CA LYS A 45 4.88 -8.79 1.84
C LYS A 45 4.66 -7.39 2.39
N THR A 46 5.75 -6.70 2.74
CA THR A 46 5.69 -5.32 3.24
C THR A 46 5.19 -4.37 2.16
N ARG A 47 5.67 -4.55 0.92
CA ARG A 47 5.25 -3.73 -0.22
C ARG A 47 3.78 -3.89 -0.56
N TYR A 48 3.21 -5.09 -0.41
CA TYR A 48 1.80 -5.33 -0.70
C TYR A 48 0.89 -4.35 0.04
N VAL A 49 1.14 -4.11 1.33
CA VAL A 49 0.35 -3.18 2.15
C VAL A 49 0.40 -1.76 1.58
N VAL A 50 1.59 -1.28 1.21
CA VAL A 50 1.80 0.05 0.64
C VAL A 50 1.17 0.17 -0.75
N GLU A 51 1.32 -0.85 -1.59
CA GLU A 51 0.80 -0.88 -2.96
C GLU A 51 -0.74 -0.91 -2.98
N GLN A 52 -1.40 -1.49 -1.97
CA GLN A 52 -2.87 -1.38 -1.81
C GLN A 52 -3.33 0.07 -1.60
N SER A 53 -2.60 0.86 -0.80
CA SER A 53 -2.90 2.27 -0.59
C SER A 53 -2.78 3.06 -1.89
N PHE A 54 -1.68 2.89 -2.64
CA PHE A 54 -1.51 3.52 -3.95
C PHE A 54 -2.56 3.06 -4.97
N GLY A 55 -2.93 1.78 -4.98
CA GLY A 55 -4.01 1.27 -5.82
C GLY A 55 -5.36 1.91 -5.51
N THR A 56 -5.63 2.21 -4.24
CA THR A 56 -6.83 2.93 -3.81
C THR A 56 -6.80 4.39 -4.25
N LEU A 57 -5.66 5.07 -4.07
CA LEU A 57 -5.41 6.42 -4.61
C LEU A 57 -5.70 6.48 -6.11
N HIS A 58 -5.14 5.57 -6.89
CA HIS A 58 -5.32 5.56 -8.33
C HIS A 58 -6.76 5.25 -8.74
N ARG A 59 -7.38 4.19 -8.19
CA ARG A 59 -8.68 3.68 -8.64
C ARG A 59 -9.88 4.42 -8.04
N LYS A 60 -9.87 4.64 -6.72
CA LYS A 60 -11.01 5.24 -6.00
C LYS A 60 -10.96 6.75 -5.99
N PHE A 61 -9.77 7.33 -5.88
CA PHE A 61 -9.61 8.79 -5.83
C PHE A 61 -9.27 9.43 -7.18
N ARG A 62 -9.06 8.59 -8.21
CA ARG A 62 -8.67 9.00 -9.57
C ARG A 62 -7.37 9.81 -9.59
N TYR A 63 -6.43 9.47 -8.71
CA TYR A 63 -5.11 10.12 -8.59
C TYR A 63 -4.09 9.59 -9.59
N ALA A 64 -4.54 9.33 -10.82
CA ALA A 64 -3.64 9.04 -11.94
C ALA A 64 -2.89 10.30 -12.39
N ARG A 65 -3.54 11.46 -12.30
CA ARG A 65 -2.99 12.76 -12.70
C ARG A 65 -3.43 13.82 -11.70
N ALA A 66 -2.53 14.77 -11.41
CA ALA A 66 -2.88 15.93 -10.60
C ALA A 66 -3.97 16.75 -11.32
N ALA A 67 -5.06 17.04 -10.60
CA ALA A 67 -6.19 17.80 -11.14
C ALA A 67 -5.96 19.32 -11.11
N TYR A 68 -5.00 19.79 -10.31
CA TYR A 68 -4.70 21.20 -10.11
C TYR A 68 -3.22 21.47 -10.32
N PHE A 69 -2.89 22.68 -10.75
CA PHE A 69 -1.53 23.18 -10.77
C PHE A 69 -1.13 23.71 -9.38
N GLY A 70 0.11 23.40 -8.99
CA GLY A 70 0.70 23.82 -7.72
C GLY A 70 0.47 22.82 -6.59
N LEU A 71 1.52 22.63 -5.78
CA LEU A 71 1.55 21.61 -4.72
C LEU A 71 0.49 21.85 -3.64
N CYS A 72 0.24 23.10 -3.25
CA CYS A 72 -0.73 23.42 -2.20
C CYS A 72 -2.15 22.94 -2.53
N LYS A 73 -2.61 23.15 -3.77
CA LYS A 73 -3.95 22.74 -4.21
C LYS A 73 -4.09 21.22 -4.30
N VAL A 74 -3.05 20.54 -4.80
CA VAL A 74 -3.01 19.08 -4.89
C VAL A 74 -2.95 18.44 -3.50
N SER A 75 -2.16 19.01 -2.59
CA SER A 75 -2.06 18.55 -1.20
C SER A 75 -3.39 18.69 -0.46
N ALA A 76 -4.05 19.87 -0.56
CA ALA A 76 -5.36 20.09 0.05
C ALA A 76 -6.41 19.10 -0.46
N GLN A 77 -6.45 18.87 -1.77
CA GLN A 77 -7.33 17.86 -2.37
C GLN A 77 -7.04 16.46 -1.82
N SER A 78 -5.76 16.12 -1.65
CA SER A 78 -5.32 14.79 -1.19
C SER A 78 -5.76 14.52 0.23
N HIS A 79 -5.57 15.50 1.12
CA HIS A 79 -6.01 15.41 2.50
C HIS A 79 -7.54 15.30 2.62
N LEU A 80 -8.28 16.16 1.90
CA LEU A 80 -9.74 16.15 1.96
C LEU A 80 -10.32 14.81 1.48
N LYS A 81 -9.82 14.29 0.36
CA LYS A 81 -10.25 12.99 -0.17
C LYS A 81 -9.92 11.84 0.78
N ALA A 82 -8.72 11.84 1.38
CA ALA A 82 -8.33 10.83 2.35
C ALA A 82 -9.27 10.82 3.58
N LEU A 83 -9.57 11.99 4.15
CA LEU A 83 -10.46 12.13 5.31
C LEU A 83 -11.87 11.60 5.02
N ILE A 84 -12.49 12.03 3.91
CA ILE A 84 -13.85 11.60 3.53
C ILE A 84 -13.93 10.08 3.35
N LYS A 85 -12.88 9.45 2.82
CA LYS A 85 -12.89 8.00 2.62
C LYS A 85 -12.70 7.22 3.91
N VAL A 86 -11.79 7.67 4.77
CA VAL A 86 -11.53 7.01 6.06
C VAL A 86 -12.81 7.03 6.89
N SER A 87 -13.48 8.19 6.99
CA SER A 87 -14.75 8.29 7.71
C SER A 87 -15.83 7.42 7.07
N ALA A 88 -16.03 7.49 5.74
CA ALA A 88 -17.03 6.66 5.08
C ALA A 88 -16.78 5.15 5.25
N GLN A 89 -15.51 4.73 5.19
CA GLN A 89 -15.14 3.31 5.37
C GLN A 89 -15.28 2.86 6.82
N SER A 90 -14.93 3.70 7.80
CA SER A 90 -15.12 3.37 9.22
C SER A 90 -16.60 3.29 9.58
N HIS A 91 -17.42 4.23 9.09
CA HIS A 91 -18.88 4.20 9.28
C HIS A 91 -19.50 2.94 8.67
N LEU A 92 -19.18 2.63 7.41
CA LEU A 92 -19.71 1.44 6.74
C LEU A 92 -19.26 0.14 7.42
N LYS A 93 -18.00 0.05 7.86
CA LYS A 93 -17.50 -1.14 8.55
C LYS A 93 -18.12 -1.31 9.94
N ALA A 94 -18.34 -0.22 10.67
CA ALA A 94 -19.05 -0.24 11.94
C ALA A 94 -20.50 -0.71 11.76
N MET A 95 -21.24 -0.10 10.83
CA MET A 95 -22.66 -0.41 10.61
C MET A 95 -22.87 -1.79 9.98
N CYS A 96 -22.17 -2.14 8.90
CA CYS A 96 -22.50 -3.35 8.16
C CYS A 96 -21.81 -4.61 8.69
N LEU A 97 -20.56 -4.51 9.15
CA LEU A 97 -19.79 -5.70 9.53
C LEU A 97 -19.82 -5.95 11.03
N ASN A 98 -19.63 -4.90 11.84
CA ASN A 98 -19.55 -5.08 13.29
C ASN A 98 -20.93 -5.29 13.91
N LEU A 99 -21.97 -4.55 13.48
CA LEU A 99 -23.34 -4.80 13.96
C LEU A 99 -23.85 -6.18 13.51
N LEU A 100 -23.55 -6.60 12.28
CA LEU A 100 -23.96 -7.92 11.78
C LEU A 100 -23.22 -9.05 12.52
N LYS A 101 -21.93 -8.87 12.83
CA LYS A 101 -21.19 -9.82 13.70
C LYS A 101 -21.76 -9.87 15.13
N ALA A 102 -22.16 -8.72 15.68
CA ALA A 102 -22.76 -8.66 17.01
C ALA A 102 -24.13 -9.36 17.03
N ALA A 103 -24.99 -9.06 16.04
CA ALA A 103 -26.28 -9.71 15.87
C ALA A 103 -26.14 -11.23 15.74
N ASN A 104 -25.21 -11.69 14.90
CA ASN A 104 -24.96 -13.13 14.72
C ASN A 104 -24.44 -13.83 15.99
N ARG A 105 -23.76 -13.10 16.90
CA ARG A 105 -23.37 -13.65 18.21
C ARG A 105 -24.54 -13.77 19.17
N LEU A 106 -25.49 -12.83 19.12
CA LEU A 106 -26.70 -12.87 19.94
C LEU A 106 -27.68 -13.96 19.46
N SER A 107 -27.68 -14.27 18.17
CA SER A 107 -28.54 -15.32 17.58
C SER A 107 -27.91 -16.72 17.59
N ALA A 108 -26.64 -16.86 17.97
CA ALA A 108 -26.01 -18.18 18.10
C ALA A 108 -26.56 -18.86 19.37
N PRO A 109 -27.08 -20.10 19.28
CA PRO A 109 -27.55 -20.80 20.46
C PRO A 109 -26.37 -21.01 21.42
N VAL A 110 -26.54 -20.61 22.68
CA VAL A 110 -25.62 -21.00 23.74
C VAL A 110 -25.73 -22.51 23.86
N ALA A 111 -24.72 -23.24 23.36
CA ALA A 111 -24.60 -24.67 23.63
C ALA A 111 -24.38 -24.82 25.14
N ALA A 112 -25.39 -25.37 25.81
CA ALA A 112 -25.34 -25.79 27.21
C ALA A 112 -24.56 -27.11 27.34
#